data_AF-A0A3C0U2U6-F1
#
_entry.id   AF-A0A3C0U2U6-F1
#
_cell.length_a   1.000
_cell.length_b   1.000
_cell.length_c   1.000
_cell.angle_alpha   90.00
_cell.angle_beta   90.00
_cell.angle_gamma   90.00
#
_symmetry.space_group_name_H-M   'P 1'
#
loop_
_entity.id
_entity.type
_entity.pdbx_description
1 polymer ?
#
loop_
_entity_poly.entity_id
_entity_poly.type
_entity_poly.pdbx_seq_one_letter_code
_entity_poly.pdbx_strand_id
1 'polypeptide(L)' 'MNYGYFDDEKKEYVITRPDTPQSWSNYLGSTEYGAVITNNAGGYGFYKSGARGRFMRLRFNAVPMDQP' A
#
# COMPACT_ATOMS: atom_id res chain seq x y z
N MET A 1 18.33 -8.84 -9.13
CA MET A 1 16.98 -9.28 -9.59
C MET A 1 16.03 -8.13 -9.34
N ASN A 2 15.19 -7.80 -10.32
CA ASN A 2 14.23 -6.70 -10.24
C ASN A 2 12.79 -7.26 -10.18
N TYR A 3 11.89 -6.56 -9.48
CA TYR A 3 10.46 -6.91 -9.37
C TYR A 3 9.55 -5.95 -10.14
N GLY A 4 10.14 -4.97 -10.81
CA GLY A 4 9.47 -3.90 -11.52
C GLY A 4 10.47 -2.91 -12.13
N TYR A 5 9.96 -1.79 -12.63
CA TYR A 5 10.74 -0.73 -13.28
C TYR A 5 10.06 0.63 -13.13
N PHE A 6 10.81 1.72 -13.34
CA PHE A 6 10.26 3.07 -13.43
C PHE A 6 9.70 3.32 -14.84
N ASP A 7 8.46 3.79 -14.92
CA ASP A 7 7.85 4.38 -16.11
C ASP A 7 7.82 5.90 -15.91
N ASP A 8 8.86 6.57 -16.38
CA ASP A 8 9.05 8.02 -16.15
C ASP A 8 8.02 8.87 -16.90
N GLU A 9 7.49 8.38 -18.03
CA GLU A 9 6.45 9.06 -18.79
C GLU A 9 5.16 9.16 -17.98
N LYS A 10 4.78 8.05 -17.32
CA LYS A 10 3.61 8.00 -16.44
C LYS A 10 3.89 8.42 -15.01
N LYS A 11 5.16 8.56 -14.64
CA LYS A 11 5.64 8.83 -13.27
C LYS A 11 5.23 7.71 -12.30
N GLU A 12 5.38 6.47 -12.75
CA GLU A 12 4.98 5.27 -12.01
C GLU A 12 6.17 4.36 -11.74
N TYR A 13 6.05 3.56 -10.68
CA TYR A 13 6.86 2.35 -10.53
C TYR A 13 5.97 1.15 -10.82
N VAL A 14 6.24 0.44 -11.92
CA VAL A 14 5.45 -0.69 -12.40
C VAL A 14 5.99 -1.98 -11.81
N ILE A 15 5.24 -2.58 -10.88
CA ILE A 15 5.54 -3.90 -10.31
C ILE A 15 4.99 -4.98 -11.26
N THR A 16 5.87 -5.86 -11.75
CA THR A 16 5.49 -6.94 -12.70
C THR A 16 5.41 -8.32 -12.04
N ARG A 17 5.82 -8.41 -10.77
CA ARG A 17 5.83 -9.63 -9.97
C ARG A 17 5.17 -9.40 -8.61
N PRO A 18 4.18 -10.21 -8.20
CA PRO A 18 3.48 -10.02 -6.93
C PRO A 18 4.31 -10.44 -5.70
N ASP A 19 5.31 -11.30 -5.89
CA ASP A 19 6.18 -11.86 -4.86
C ASP A 19 7.37 -10.96 -4.51
N THR A 20 7.11 -9.66 -4.31
CA THR A 20 8.13 -8.70 -3.88
C THR A 20 8.80 -9.15 -2.57
N PRO A 21 10.07 -8.79 -2.30
CA PRO A 21 10.78 -9.22 -1.08
C PRO A 21 10.10 -8.78 0.22
N GLN A 22 9.27 -7.74 0.10
CA GLN A 22 8.42 -7.17 1.13
C GLN A 22 7.21 -6.51 0.45
N SER A 23 6.09 -6.36 1.16
CA SER A 23 4.97 -5.55 0.65
C SER A 23 5.42 -4.12 0.37
N TRP A 24 5.22 -3.66 -0.86
CA TRP A 24 5.51 -2.29 -1.28
C TRP A 24 4.21 -1.50 -1.25
N SER A 25 4.23 -0.35 -0.59
CA SER A 25 3.04 0.47 -0.37
C SER A 25 3.04 1.72 -1.24
N ASN A 26 1.85 2.19 -1.57
CA ASN A 26 1.57 3.52 -2.05
C ASN A 26 0.55 4.22 -1.12
N TYR A 27 0.45 5.53 -1.25
CA TYR A 27 -0.49 6.36 -0.52
C TYR A 27 -1.52 6.95 -1.49
N LEU A 28 -2.80 6.81 -1.15
CA LEU A 28 -3.91 7.42 -1.87
C LEU A 28 -4.54 8.52 -1.02
N GLY A 29 -5.05 9.56 -1.67
CA GLY A 29 -5.89 10.56 -1.02
C GLY A 29 -5.35 11.99 -1.09
N SER A 30 -5.79 12.80 -0.14
CA SER A 30 -5.53 14.24 0.00
C SER A 30 -5.16 14.58 1.45
N THR A 31 -5.22 15.86 1.83
CA THR A 31 -4.96 16.31 3.20
C THR A 31 -6.00 15.84 4.21
N GLU A 32 -7.23 15.51 3.78
CA GLU A 32 -8.30 15.09 4.68
C GLU A 32 -8.52 13.57 4.70
N TYR A 33 -8.47 12.92 3.54
CA TYR A 33 -8.58 11.46 3.44
C TYR A 33 -7.23 10.86 3.07
N GLY A 34 -6.83 9.80 3.75
CA GLY A 34 -5.63 9.04 3.41
C GLY A 34 -5.91 7.55 3.37
N ALA A 35 -5.22 6.84 2.49
CA ALA A 35 -5.16 5.39 2.52
C ALA A 35 -3.75 4.90 2.23
N VAL A 36 -3.36 3.83 2.90
CA VAL A 36 -2.19 3.03 2.56
C VAL A 36 -2.69 1.83 1.76
N ILE A 37 -2.09 1.56 0.61
CA ILE A 37 -2.40 0.40 -0.23
C ILE A 37 -1.11 -0.31 -0.65
N THR A 38 -1.07 -1.63 -0.57
CA THR A 38 0.09 -2.42 -1.01
C THR A 38 -0.07 -2.95 -2.44
N ASN A 39 1.01 -3.48 -3.02
CA ASN A 39 0.98 -4.17 -4.31
C ASN A 39 0.07 -5.42 -4.35
N ASN A 40 -0.28 -5.97 -3.20
CA ASN A 40 -1.25 -7.07 -3.06
C ASN A 40 -2.63 -6.59 -2.55
N ALA A 41 -2.93 -5.29 -2.70
CA ALA A 41 -4.20 -4.67 -2.34
C ALA A 41 -4.56 -4.74 -0.83
N GLY A 42 -3.58 -4.96 0.05
CA GLY A 42 -3.76 -4.80 1.49
C GLY A 42 -3.60 -3.34 1.94
N GLY A 43 -3.91 -3.07 3.20
CA GLY A 43 -3.80 -1.73 3.79
C GLY A 43 -5.06 -1.25 4.52
N TYR A 44 -5.21 0.06 4.67
CA TYR A 44 -6.36 0.68 5.34
C TYR A 44 -6.56 2.14 4.92
N GLY A 45 -7.81 2.61 4.98
CA GLY A 45 -8.20 4.01 4.78
C GLY A 45 -8.59 4.71 6.08
N PHE A 46 -8.42 6.04 6.12
CA PHE A 46 -8.74 6.88 7.26
C PHE A 46 -9.12 8.32 6.86
N TYR A 47 -9.93 8.97 7.69
CA TYR A 47 -10.23 10.40 7.59
C TYR A 47 -9.56 11.17 8.73
N LYS A 48 -8.72 12.14 8.37
CA LYS A 48 -7.93 13.06 9.23
C LYS A 48 -6.90 12.42 10.17
N SER A 49 -7.11 11.19 10.63
CA SER A 49 -6.21 10.50 11.57
C SER A 49 -6.09 9.02 11.24
N GLY A 50 -4.88 8.58 10.91
CA GLY A 50 -4.56 7.15 10.76
C GLY A 50 -4.69 6.33 12.06
N ALA A 51 -4.83 6.96 13.22
CA ALA A 51 -5.06 6.27 14.49
C ALA A 51 -6.54 6.19 14.84
N ARG A 52 -7.25 7.34 14.84
CA ARG A 52 -8.63 7.46 15.34
C ARG A 52 -9.69 7.52 14.24
N GLY A 53 -9.32 7.85 13.02
CA GLY A 53 -10.24 8.03 11.89
C GLY A 53 -10.26 6.86 10.90
N ARG A 54 -9.78 5.68 11.31
CA ARG A 54 -9.69 4.50 10.43
C ARG A 54 -11.06 3.90 10.15
N PHE A 55 -11.30 3.56 8.89
CA PHE A 55 -12.48 2.82 8.46
C PHE A 55 -12.25 1.31 8.41
N MET A 56 -11.03 0.90 8.06
CA MET A 56 -10.64 -0.50 7.90
C MET A 56 -9.51 -0.87 8.86
N ARG A 57 -9.41 -2.16 9.20
CA ARG A 57 -8.35 -2.67 10.07
C ARG A 57 -7.22 -3.26 9.22
N LEU A 58 -5.99 -2.88 9.55
CA LEU A 58 -4.77 -3.55 9.11
C LEU A 58 -4.14 -4.29 10.29
N ARG A 59 -3.65 -5.52 10.07
CA ARG A 59 -2.86 -6.29 11.03
C ARG A 59 -1.37 -6.11 10.72
N PHE A 60 -0.69 -5.30 11.53
CA PHE A 60 0.76 -5.21 11.44
C PHE A 60 1.40 -6.51 11.90
N ASN A 61 2.49 -6.91 11.23
CA ASN A 61 3.23 -8.14 11.52
C ASN A 61 2.36 -9.42 11.41
N ALA A 62 1.38 -9.41 10.51
CA ALA A 62 0.59 -10.60 10.21
C ALA A 62 1.44 -11.70 9.57
N VAL A 63 1.04 -12.95 9.77
CA VAL A 63 1.62 -14.13 9.13
C VAL A 63 0.48 -14.92 8.47
N PRO A 64 0.42 -15.02 7.13
CA PRO A 64 1.30 -14.36 6.16
C PRO A 64 1.13 -12.83 6.15
N MET A 65 2.16 -12.12 5.67
CA MET A 65 2.14 -10.66 5.57
C MET A 65 1.06 -10.21 4.58
N ASP A 66 0.44 -9.06 4.85
CA ASP A 66 -0.48 -8.40 3.91
C ASP A 66 -1.77 -9.17 3.60
N GLN A 67 -2.17 -10.06 4.52
CA GLN A 67 -3.41 -10.82 4.46
C GLN A 67 -4.37 -10.42 5.59
N PRO A 68 -5.70 -10.67 5.42
CA PRO A 68 -6.71 -10.34 6.40
C PRO A 68 -6.43 -10.83 7.81
#